data_AF-A0A654DXA2-F1
#
_entry.id   AF-A0A654DXA2-F1
#
_cell.length_a   1.000
_cell.length_b   1.000
_cell.length_c   1.000
_cell.angle_alpha   90.00
_cell.angle_beta   90.00
_cell.angle_gamma   90.00
#
_symmetry.space_group_name_H-M   'P 1'
#
loop_
_entity.id
_entity.type
_entity.pdbx_description
1 polymer ?
#
loop_
_entity_poly.entity_id
_entity_poly.type
_entity_poly.pdbx_seq_one_letter_code
_entity_poly.pdbx_strand_id
1 'polypeptide(L)'
;MVPLEWNLFNSISSLSGILPSFLRNLSGIEFWRSSFDVRIANTSKESASQWIYGLSHLLMGPIKRQIMSMTDMGVIGTSKKADERRVPIHPEHLLRLPEEVRKHLIFEKGYGESFGIDDQEMASLSGGLASRKELLGEIGNVIIAKPVISDLQELREGGVIWGYPHCAQQSAITQCAIDRKLTLIAFEDMFVWSPAGLQGRHTFYKNNEMAGYCAVIHALQLKGIDGHYGNQRKVIIFSFGAVSRGAIYALKAHGFRDITICIQRPDHEVREEILDVNYTRIRKGRAGEPRMLLVEHDGSERPLSELIHESDIIINGTYQDTNDPIDFIIEEEQAILKKGCLIIDVSCDEGMGFYFAKPTTFKEPMFAVGSADYYAVDHTPSYLWESASRSISAALIVHLPTVLSGPAAWKANETIHQAINIDQGVIQKDSILRFQNRALPYPHLMG
;
A
#
# COMPACT_ATOMS: atom_id res chain seq x y z
N MET A 1 1.89 19.45 65.62
CA MET A 1 2.00 19.87 64.20
C MET A 1 2.74 18.78 63.45
N VAL A 2 2.01 17.98 62.68
CA VAL A 2 2.42 16.85 61.81
C VAL A 2 1.43 16.93 60.62
N PRO A 3 1.73 16.50 59.37
CA PRO A 3 2.83 16.82 58.46
C PRO A 3 2.32 17.22 57.03
N LEU A 4 3.21 17.61 56.12
CA LEU A 4 2.92 17.87 54.69
C LEU A 4 3.40 16.70 53.82
N GLU A 5 2.93 15.49 54.14
CA GLU A 5 3.03 14.28 53.30
C GLU A 5 1.62 13.68 53.20
N TRP A 6 0.70 14.37 52.51
CA TRP A 6 -0.71 13.96 52.38
C TRP A 6 -1.34 14.34 51.03
N ASN A 7 -0.56 14.34 49.94
CA ASN A 7 -1.07 14.73 48.60
C ASN A 7 -0.76 13.75 47.45
N LEU A 8 -0.48 12.48 47.72
CA LEU A 8 -0.38 11.43 46.69
C LEU A 8 -1.29 10.22 46.93
N PHE A 9 -2.16 10.27 47.95
CA PHE A 9 -3.08 9.18 48.28
C PHE A 9 -4.57 9.44 47.93
N ASN A 10 -4.90 10.60 47.34
CA ASN A 10 -6.29 10.99 47.04
C ASN A 10 -6.63 11.15 45.54
N SER A 11 -5.83 10.62 44.61
CA SER A 11 -6.23 10.51 43.19
C SER A 11 -6.45 9.08 42.70
N ILE A 12 -6.44 8.08 43.60
CA ILE A 12 -6.72 6.66 43.27
C ILE A 12 -8.20 6.29 43.54
N SER A 13 -9.04 7.23 43.94
CA SER A 13 -10.50 7.04 44.09
C SER A 13 -11.32 7.41 42.85
N SER A 14 -10.70 7.86 41.75
CA SER A 14 -11.38 8.15 40.47
C SER A 14 -11.11 7.14 39.34
N LEU A 15 -10.43 6.03 39.64
CA LEU A 15 -10.08 4.98 38.67
C LEU A 15 -10.81 3.64 38.89
N SER A 16 -11.92 3.64 39.65
CA SER A 16 -12.81 2.47 39.79
C SER A 16 -13.75 2.26 38.59
N GLY A 17 -13.64 3.07 37.53
CA GLY A 17 -14.47 2.98 36.33
C GLY A 17 -13.78 2.49 35.05
N ILE A 18 -12.45 2.32 35.04
CA ILE A 18 -11.69 2.10 33.77
C ILE A 18 -11.10 0.68 33.66
N LEU A 19 -11.06 -0.09 34.75
CA LEU A 19 -10.59 -1.48 34.70
C LEU A 19 -11.56 -2.50 34.04
N PRO A 20 -12.90 -2.32 34.03
CA PRO A 20 -13.79 -3.28 33.37
C PRO A 20 -13.90 -3.14 31.84
N SER A 21 -13.42 -2.05 31.24
CA SER A 21 -13.51 -1.83 29.78
C SER A 21 -12.32 -2.40 29.01
N PHE A 22 -11.15 -2.50 29.63
CA PHE A 22 -9.95 -3.06 29.00
C PHE A 22 -9.98 -4.59 28.87
N LEU A 23 -10.72 -5.28 29.75
CA LEU A 23 -10.83 -6.74 29.76
C LEU A 23 -12.03 -7.30 28.97
N ARG A 24 -12.86 -6.46 28.35
CA ARG A 24 -13.99 -6.91 27.51
C ARG A 24 -13.62 -7.21 26.05
N ASN A 25 -12.44 -6.78 25.57
CA ASN A 25 -12.04 -6.96 24.15
C ASN A 25 -11.05 -8.11 23.90
N LEU A 26 -10.85 -9.01 24.85
CA LEU A 26 -10.13 -10.27 24.65
C LEU A 26 -11.12 -11.44 24.58
N SER A 27 -11.85 -11.54 23.47
CA SER A 27 -12.60 -12.75 23.13
C SER A 27 -11.62 -13.80 22.59
N GLY A 28 -11.19 -14.74 23.43
CA GLY A 28 -10.39 -15.86 22.94
C GLY A 28 -9.59 -16.69 23.94
N ILE A 29 -9.81 -16.61 25.27
CA ILE A 29 -9.15 -17.51 26.22
C ILE A 29 -10.16 -17.92 27.31
N GLU A 30 -10.94 -18.98 27.06
CA GLU A 30 -11.87 -19.56 28.04
C GLU A 30 -11.23 -20.50 29.08
N PHE A 31 -9.90 -20.59 29.14
CA PHE A 31 -9.23 -21.54 30.04
C PHE A 31 -8.86 -21.00 31.44
N TRP A 32 -9.12 -19.71 31.73
CA TRP A 32 -8.70 -19.09 33.01
C TRP A 32 -9.82 -18.53 33.89
N ARG A 33 -11.10 -18.69 33.49
CA ARG A 33 -12.23 -18.10 34.23
C ARG A 33 -12.56 -18.78 35.56
N SER A 34 -12.20 -20.04 35.80
CA SER A 34 -12.61 -20.75 37.02
C SER A 34 -11.60 -20.73 38.17
N SER A 35 -10.36 -20.26 37.93
CA SER A 35 -9.31 -20.23 38.97
C SER A 35 -8.95 -18.82 39.47
N PHE A 36 -9.46 -17.76 38.84
CA PHE A 36 -9.17 -16.37 39.22
C PHE A 36 -10.10 -15.82 40.31
N ASP A 37 -11.36 -16.27 40.35
CA ASP A 37 -12.39 -15.68 41.24
C ASP A 37 -12.35 -16.18 42.70
N VAL A 38 -11.40 -17.06 43.08
CA VAL A 38 -11.36 -17.65 44.44
C VAL A 38 -10.12 -17.27 45.26
N ARG A 39 -9.12 -16.55 44.72
CA ARG A 39 -7.87 -16.25 45.48
C ARG A 39 -7.56 -14.78 45.75
N ILE A 40 -8.37 -13.83 45.28
CA ILE A 40 -8.17 -12.38 45.53
C ILE A 40 -8.89 -11.90 46.81
N ALA A 41 -9.55 -12.78 47.56
CA ALA A 41 -10.22 -12.40 48.81
C ALA A 41 -9.29 -12.33 50.04
N ASN A 42 -8.01 -12.75 49.95
CA ASN A 42 -7.16 -12.90 51.15
C ASN A 42 -5.67 -12.54 50.97
N THR A 43 -5.29 -11.72 49.99
CA THR A 43 -3.90 -11.30 49.78
C THR A 43 -3.65 -9.87 50.27
N SER A 44 -2.62 -9.69 51.11
CA SER A 44 -2.20 -8.37 51.59
C SER A 44 -1.74 -7.48 50.43
N LYS A 45 -1.84 -6.14 50.61
CA LYS A 45 -1.47 -5.15 49.57
C LYS A 45 -0.03 -5.31 49.02
N GLU A 46 0.89 -5.88 49.80
CA GLU A 46 2.27 -6.18 49.38
C GLU A 46 2.35 -7.36 48.40
N SER A 47 1.47 -8.35 48.55
CA SER A 47 1.38 -9.49 47.62
C SER A 47 0.85 -9.05 46.26
N ALA A 48 -0.21 -8.24 46.22
CA ALA A 48 -0.77 -7.74 44.96
C ALA A 48 0.23 -6.90 44.14
N SER A 49 1.09 -6.14 44.81
CA SER A 49 2.12 -5.33 44.14
C SER A 49 3.29 -6.16 43.61
N GLN A 50 3.70 -7.23 44.30
CA GLN A 50 4.65 -8.22 43.75
C GLN A 50 4.08 -9.01 42.57
N TRP A 51 2.78 -9.32 42.58
CA TRP A 51 2.10 -10.00 41.47
C TRP A 51 1.99 -9.10 40.23
N ILE A 52 1.67 -7.82 40.39
CA ILE A 52 1.65 -6.84 39.28
C ILE A 52 3.06 -6.62 38.71
N TYR A 53 4.08 -6.56 39.55
CA TYR A 53 5.49 -6.51 39.12
C TYR A 53 5.92 -7.79 38.39
N GLY A 54 5.46 -8.96 38.86
CA GLY A 54 5.73 -10.25 38.23
C GLY A 54 5.05 -10.39 36.86
N LEU A 55 3.80 -9.95 36.73
CA LEU A 55 3.07 -9.94 35.45
C LEU A 55 3.65 -8.91 34.47
N SER A 56 4.08 -7.73 34.93
CA SER A 56 4.77 -6.78 34.05
C SER A 56 6.09 -7.35 33.56
N HIS A 57 6.85 -8.07 34.39
CA HIS A 57 8.07 -8.76 33.96
C HIS A 57 7.80 -9.94 33.00
N LEU A 58 6.71 -10.69 33.19
CA LEU A 58 6.32 -11.80 32.31
C LEU A 58 5.81 -11.32 30.95
N LEU A 59 5.06 -10.21 30.91
CA LEU A 59 4.52 -9.61 29.68
C LEU A 59 5.54 -8.72 28.95
N MET A 60 6.39 -8.01 29.70
CA MET A 60 7.47 -7.18 29.14
C MET A 60 8.74 -7.98 28.85
N GLY A 61 8.91 -9.20 29.36
CA GLY A 61 10.08 -10.04 29.11
C GLY A 61 10.29 -10.40 27.63
N PRO A 62 9.25 -10.88 26.92
CA PRO A 62 9.29 -11.12 25.48
C PRO A 62 9.49 -9.82 24.67
N ILE A 63 8.77 -8.75 25.03
CA ILE A 63 8.86 -7.44 24.38
C ILE A 63 10.26 -6.82 24.56
N LYS A 64 10.82 -6.85 25.77
CA LYS A 64 12.21 -6.42 26.04
C LYS A 64 13.24 -7.27 25.30
N ARG A 65 13.06 -8.60 25.22
CA ARG A 65 13.97 -9.46 24.43
C ARG A 65 13.91 -9.15 22.94
N GLN A 66 12.73 -8.86 22.41
CA GLN A 66 12.52 -8.50 21.01
C GLN A 66 13.08 -7.11 20.66
N ILE A 67 13.09 -6.19 21.64
CA ILE A 67 13.73 -4.85 21.53
C ILE A 67 15.27 -4.93 21.59
N MET A 68 15.85 -5.95 22.22
CA MET A 68 17.32 -6.09 22.34
C MET A 68 18.03 -6.68 21.10
N SER A 69 17.30 -7.05 20.04
CA SER A 69 17.86 -7.65 18.81
C SER A 69 17.48 -6.92 17.52
N MET A 70 17.08 -5.64 17.61
CA MET A 70 16.72 -4.86 16.43
C MET A 70 17.97 -4.56 15.59
N THR A 71 17.79 -4.65 14.27
CA THR A 71 18.81 -4.32 13.27
C THR A 71 18.63 -2.90 12.78
N ASP A 72 19.74 -2.23 12.46
CA ASP A 72 19.67 -0.89 11.88
C ASP A 72 19.12 -0.95 10.45
N MET A 73 18.34 0.07 10.10
CA MET A 73 17.70 0.20 8.80
C MET A 73 17.90 1.61 8.26
N GLY A 74 18.48 1.67 7.06
CA GLY A 74 18.63 2.90 6.30
C GLY A 74 17.30 3.39 5.75
N VAL A 75 17.05 4.69 5.82
CA VAL A 75 15.84 5.32 5.27
C VAL A 75 16.27 6.31 4.20
N ILE A 76 16.03 5.95 2.94
CA ILE A 76 16.47 6.71 1.78
C ILE A 76 15.33 7.61 1.31
N GLY A 77 15.63 8.91 1.18
CA GLY A 77 14.68 9.94 0.78
C GLY A 77 14.81 10.34 -0.68
N THR A 78 16.03 10.27 -1.24
CA THR A 78 16.26 10.54 -2.65
C THR A 78 15.81 9.36 -3.51
N SER A 79 15.36 9.66 -4.74
CA SER A 79 14.94 8.64 -5.70
C SER A 79 15.76 8.73 -6.99
N LYS A 80 16.12 7.57 -7.53
CA LYS A 80 16.66 7.45 -8.89
C LYS A 80 15.56 7.20 -9.93
N LYS A 81 14.32 6.97 -9.50
CA LYS A 81 13.14 6.97 -10.38
C LYS A 81 12.77 8.42 -10.68
N ALA A 82 12.74 8.76 -11.97
CA ALA A 82 12.35 10.09 -12.43
C ALA A 82 11.00 10.50 -11.83
N ASP A 83 10.90 11.77 -11.42
CA ASP A 83 9.71 12.41 -10.85
C ASP A 83 9.13 11.77 -9.58
N GLU A 84 9.83 10.82 -8.95
CA GLU A 84 9.47 10.30 -7.63
C GLU A 84 9.96 11.24 -6.53
N ARG A 85 9.00 11.86 -5.84
CA ARG A 85 9.25 12.82 -4.76
C ARG A 85 8.78 12.33 -3.40
N ARG A 86 8.13 11.16 -3.33
CA ARG A 86 7.61 10.63 -2.07
C ARG A 86 8.74 10.07 -1.24
N VAL A 87 8.61 10.22 0.08
CA VAL A 87 9.54 9.64 1.06
C VAL A 87 8.81 8.57 1.88
N PRO A 88 9.51 7.49 2.29
CA PRO A 88 8.87 6.38 3.00
C PRO A 88 8.40 6.75 4.41
N ILE A 89 9.16 7.60 5.12
CA ILE A 89 8.81 8.07 6.47
C ILE A 89 8.74 9.59 6.44
N HIS A 90 7.57 10.15 6.73
CA HIS A 90 7.42 11.59 6.88
C HIS A 90 8.12 12.02 8.19
N PRO A 91 9.00 13.04 8.18
CA PRO A 91 9.76 13.41 9.39
C PRO A 91 8.90 13.68 10.64
N GLU A 92 7.78 14.39 10.50
CA GLU A 92 6.84 14.63 11.63
C GLU A 92 6.25 13.34 12.25
N HIS A 93 6.31 12.21 11.54
CA HIS A 93 5.83 10.94 12.07
C HIS A 93 6.88 10.20 12.92
N LEU A 94 8.14 10.66 12.93
CA LEU A 94 9.21 10.04 13.72
C LEU A 94 8.91 10.02 15.22
N LEU A 95 8.33 11.10 15.74
CA LEU A 95 7.95 11.21 17.16
C LEU A 95 6.76 10.32 17.55
N ARG A 96 6.08 9.70 16.57
CA ARG A 96 5.04 8.69 16.85
C ARG A 96 5.65 7.32 17.14
N LEU A 97 6.93 7.12 16.83
CA LEU A 97 7.66 5.90 17.11
C LEU A 97 8.29 5.97 18.51
N PRO A 98 8.29 4.86 19.27
CA PRO A 98 9.05 4.76 20.50
C PRO A 98 10.53 5.04 20.27
N GLU A 99 11.21 5.65 21.25
CA GLU A 99 12.63 6.03 21.13
C GLU A 99 13.53 4.83 20.76
N GLU A 100 13.22 3.66 21.33
CA GLU A 100 13.91 2.41 21.07
C GLU A 100 13.79 1.92 19.62
N VAL A 101 12.80 2.38 18.86
CA VAL A 101 12.61 2.05 17.43
C VAL A 101 13.35 3.08 16.56
N ARG A 102 13.13 4.38 16.82
CA ARG A 102 13.73 5.46 16.01
C ARG A 102 15.26 5.48 16.04
N LYS A 103 15.89 5.05 17.14
CA LYS A 103 17.36 4.93 17.24
C LYS A 103 17.99 3.89 16.28
N HIS A 104 17.18 3.01 15.69
CA HIS A 104 17.62 2.04 14.69
C HIS A 104 17.35 2.50 13.25
N LEU A 105 16.82 3.72 13.06
CA LEU A 105 16.60 4.30 11.75
C LEU A 105 17.74 5.26 11.43
N ILE A 106 18.49 4.95 10.38
CA ILE A 106 19.58 5.81 9.90
C ILE A 106 19.10 6.50 8.63
N PHE A 107 18.94 7.82 8.67
CA PHE A 107 18.38 8.55 7.52
C PHE A 107 19.48 8.96 6.54
N GLU A 108 19.08 9.14 5.29
CA GLU A 108 19.94 9.76 4.29
C GLU A 108 20.27 11.22 4.69
N LYS A 109 21.51 11.66 4.51
CA LYS A 109 21.86 13.09 4.66
C LYS A 109 20.99 13.94 3.72
N GLY A 110 20.43 15.02 4.24
CA GLY A 110 19.49 15.89 3.54
C GLY A 110 18.04 15.40 3.50
N TYR A 111 17.70 14.29 4.17
CA TYR A 111 16.33 13.71 4.12
C TYR A 111 15.22 14.69 4.53
N GLY A 112 15.51 15.58 5.49
CA GLY A 112 14.55 16.56 6.01
C GLY A 112 14.40 17.84 5.18
N GLU A 113 15.27 18.08 4.19
CA GLU A 113 15.38 19.39 3.53
C GLU A 113 14.07 19.83 2.86
N SER A 114 13.37 18.93 2.17
CA SER A 114 12.08 19.23 1.52
C SER A 114 10.95 19.54 2.52
N PHE A 115 11.18 19.26 3.81
CA PHE A 115 10.25 19.51 4.91
C PHE A 115 10.71 20.67 5.82
N GLY A 116 11.82 21.34 5.47
CA GLY A 116 12.39 22.42 6.28
C GLY A 116 13.04 21.95 7.58
N ILE A 117 13.49 20.69 7.64
CA ILE A 117 14.16 20.10 8.80
C ILE A 117 15.61 19.84 8.42
N ASP A 118 16.54 20.36 9.22
CA ASP A 118 17.97 20.17 8.97
C ASP A 118 18.48 18.81 9.46
N ASP A 119 19.69 18.46 9.02
CA ASP A 119 20.34 17.20 9.37
C ASP A 119 20.61 17.07 10.88
N GLN A 120 20.85 18.18 11.59
CA GLN A 120 21.11 18.12 13.04
C GLN A 120 19.84 17.76 13.81
N GLU A 121 18.71 18.35 13.42
CA GLU A 121 17.40 18.01 13.97
C GLU A 121 17.02 16.56 13.64
N MET A 122 17.16 16.12 12.38
CA MET A 122 16.92 14.73 11.98
C MET A 122 17.77 13.73 12.76
N ALA A 123 19.06 14.01 12.95
CA ALA A 123 19.96 13.15 13.72
C ALA A 123 19.56 13.06 15.20
N SER A 124 19.08 14.16 15.80
CA SER A 124 18.59 14.15 17.18
C SER A 124 17.33 13.30 17.40
N LEU A 125 16.59 13.01 16.32
CA LEU A 125 15.34 12.27 16.33
C LEU A 125 15.46 10.81 15.86
N SER A 126 16.66 10.35 15.51
CA SER A 126 16.88 9.06 14.86
C SER A 126 18.18 8.39 15.32
N GLY A 127 18.55 7.27 14.69
CA GLY A 127 19.83 6.59 14.93
C GLY A 127 21.04 7.29 14.30
N GLY A 128 20.81 8.36 13.53
CA GLY A 128 21.84 9.15 12.88
C GLY A 128 21.61 9.30 11.39
N LEU A 129 22.64 9.79 10.70
CA LEU A 129 22.62 10.08 9.27
C LEU A 129 23.78 9.42 8.55
N ALA A 130 23.53 8.99 7.32
CA ALA A 130 24.57 8.47 6.44
C ALA A 130 24.30 8.86 4.97
N SER A 131 25.33 8.79 4.14
CA SER A 131 25.15 8.94 2.69
C SER A 131 24.40 7.75 2.11
N ARG A 132 23.71 7.93 0.98
CA ARG A 132 23.03 6.84 0.25
C ARG A 132 23.93 5.62 0.03
N LYS A 133 25.22 5.86 -0.28
CA LYS A 133 26.22 4.81 -0.51
C LYS A 133 26.49 3.98 0.75
N GLU A 134 26.65 4.63 1.91
CA GLU A 134 26.83 3.95 3.19
C GLU A 134 25.56 3.17 3.59
N LEU A 135 24.37 3.74 3.37
CA LEU A 135 23.09 3.05 3.62
C LEU A 135 22.95 1.77 2.79
N LEU A 136 23.27 1.81 1.51
CA LEU A 136 23.17 0.66 0.60
C LEU A 136 24.31 -0.36 0.80
N GLY A 137 25.54 0.12 1.00
CA GLY A 137 26.72 -0.74 1.05
C GLY A 137 27.04 -1.29 2.44
N GLU A 138 27.05 -0.44 3.47
CA GLU A 138 27.51 -0.82 4.81
C GLU A 138 26.35 -1.37 5.65
N ILE A 139 25.26 -0.60 5.77
CA ILE A 139 24.06 -1.02 6.51
C ILE A 139 23.35 -2.15 5.75
N GLY A 140 23.04 -1.90 4.48
CA GLY A 140 22.49 -2.89 3.56
C GLY A 140 21.10 -3.43 3.90
N ASN A 141 20.41 -2.83 4.86
CA ASN A 141 18.98 -2.98 5.09
C ASN A 141 18.36 -1.60 4.88
N VAL A 142 17.53 -1.42 3.85
CA VAL A 142 17.06 -0.08 3.47
C VAL A 142 15.57 -0.05 3.20
N ILE A 143 14.96 1.09 3.49
CA ILE A 143 13.64 1.48 3.01
C ILE A 143 13.83 2.46 1.85
N ILE A 144 13.28 2.11 0.70
CA ILE A 144 13.28 2.96 -0.50
C ILE A 144 11.87 2.93 -1.05
N ALA A 145 11.23 4.09 -1.22
CA ALA A 145 9.83 4.13 -1.68
C ALA A 145 9.67 3.40 -3.03
N LYS A 146 10.51 3.71 -4.02
CA LYS A 146 10.47 3.10 -5.36
C LYS A 146 11.87 2.72 -5.83
N PRO A 147 12.40 1.56 -5.42
CA PRO A 147 13.74 1.11 -5.81
C PRO A 147 13.82 0.86 -7.32
N VAL A 148 14.98 1.18 -7.91
CA VAL A 148 15.31 0.86 -9.31
C VAL A 148 16.51 -0.08 -9.37
N ILE A 149 16.83 -0.60 -10.55
CA ILE A 149 17.88 -1.61 -10.71
C ILE A 149 19.26 -1.16 -10.19
N SER A 150 19.61 0.10 -10.36
CA SER A 150 20.86 0.66 -9.85
C SER A 150 20.92 0.69 -8.32
N ASP A 151 19.77 0.74 -7.64
CA ASP A 151 19.75 0.65 -6.17
C ASP A 151 20.06 -0.77 -5.70
N LEU A 152 19.48 -1.78 -6.37
CA LEU A 152 19.76 -3.18 -6.07
C LEU A 152 21.24 -3.53 -6.38
N GLN A 153 21.81 -2.95 -7.43
CA GLN A 153 23.22 -3.14 -7.79
C GLN A 153 24.19 -2.49 -6.80
N GLU A 154 23.80 -1.39 -6.14
CA GLU A 154 24.58 -0.72 -5.10
C GLU A 154 24.39 -1.37 -3.72
N LEU A 155 23.23 -1.98 -3.46
CA LEU A 155 22.96 -2.69 -2.22
C LEU A 155 23.93 -3.87 -2.05
N ARG A 156 24.50 -4.03 -0.85
CA ARG A 156 25.38 -5.17 -0.56
C ARG A 156 24.69 -6.52 -0.83
N GLU A 157 25.48 -7.52 -1.21
CA GLU A 157 24.99 -8.90 -1.35
C GLU A 157 24.34 -9.37 -0.04
N GLY A 158 23.21 -10.07 -0.10
CA GLY A 158 22.45 -10.47 1.08
C GLY A 158 21.57 -9.37 1.70
N GLY A 159 21.62 -8.14 1.16
CA GLY A 159 20.90 -6.98 1.70
C GLY A 159 19.37 -7.06 1.56
N VAL A 160 18.69 -6.18 2.30
CA VAL A 160 17.23 -6.09 2.38
C VAL A 160 16.74 -4.77 1.79
N ILE A 161 15.72 -4.82 0.93
CA ILE A 161 14.95 -3.63 0.51
C ILE A 161 13.50 -3.80 0.96
N TRP A 162 12.96 -2.73 1.57
CA TRP A 162 11.54 -2.59 1.85
C TRP A 162 10.97 -1.40 1.05
N GLY A 163 10.09 -1.66 0.08
CA GLY A 163 9.69 -0.66 -0.92
C GLY A 163 8.71 -1.18 -1.97
N TYR A 164 8.52 -0.46 -3.09
CA TYR A 164 7.75 -0.91 -4.27
C TYR A 164 8.64 -1.49 -5.40
N PRO A 165 9.17 -2.73 -5.30
CA PRO A 165 10.05 -3.30 -6.33
C PRO A 165 9.29 -3.72 -7.61
N HIS A 166 7.99 -4.01 -7.53
CA HIS A 166 7.17 -4.55 -8.61
C HIS A 166 7.86 -5.72 -9.34
N CYS A 167 8.23 -6.74 -8.57
CA CYS A 167 9.05 -7.84 -9.06
C CYS A 167 8.41 -8.51 -10.28
N ALA A 168 7.13 -8.87 -10.23
CA ALA A 168 6.46 -9.59 -11.33
C ALA A 168 6.67 -8.90 -12.69
N GLN A 169 6.40 -7.60 -12.79
CA GLN A 169 6.54 -6.82 -14.02
C GLN A 169 7.99 -6.40 -14.35
N GLN A 170 8.94 -6.54 -13.42
CA GLN A 170 10.33 -6.09 -13.60
C GLN A 170 11.33 -7.25 -13.51
N SER A 171 11.44 -8.02 -14.59
CA SER A 171 12.34 -9.19 -14.66
C SER A 171 13.80 -8.88 -14.33
N ALA A 172 14.29 -7.69 -14.69
CA ALA A 172 15.65 -7.25 -14.39
C ALA A 172 15.87 -6.95 -12.88
N ILE A 173 14.84 -6.43 -12.19
CA ILE A 173 14.85 -6.27 -10.72
C ILE A 173 14.88 -7.65 -10.06
N THR A 174 14.01 -8.56 -10.51
CA THR A 174 13.96 -9.94 -10.01
C THR A 174 15.30 -10.64 -10.20
N GLN A 175 15.90 -10.56 -11.39
CA GLN A 175 17.18 -11.19 -11.67
C GLN A 175 18.31 -10.63 -10.80
N CYS A 176 18.40 -9.31 -10.66
CA CYS A 176 19.41 -8.67 -9.80
C CYS A 176 19.29 -9.13 -8.34
N ALA A 177 18.06 -9.26 -7.84
CA ALA A 177 17.82 -9.75 -6.49
C ALA A 177 18.18 -11.23 -6.29
N ILE A 178 17.94 -12.08 -7.30
CA ILE A 178 18.41 -13.47 -7.31
C ILE A 178 19.95 -13.51 -7.25
N ASP A 179 20.61 -12.85 -8.20
CA ASP A 179 22.07 -12.93 -8.38
C ASP A 179 22.83 -12.41 -7.15
N ARG A 180 22.28 -11.37 -6.50
CA ARG A 180 22.88 -10.75 -5.31
C ARG A 180 22.31 -11.28 -3.99
N LYS A 181 21.50 -12.34 -4.03
CA LYS A 181 20.88 -12.96 -2.85
C LYS A 181 20.14 -11.96 -1.96
N LEU A 182 19.41 -11.02 -2.56
CA LEU A 182 18.72 -9.98 -1.81
C LEU A 182 17.42 -10.51 -1.21
N THR A 183 16.94 -9.86 -0.15
CA THR A 183 15.57 -10.01 0.35
C THR A 183 14.76 -8.76 0.01
N LEU A 184 13.63 -8.93 -0.67
CA LEU A 184 12.73 -7.84 -1.07
C LEU A 184 11.38 -7.99 -0.36
N ILE A 185 11.07 -7.04 0.51
CA ILE A 185 9.77 -6.90 1.17
C ILE A 185 8.97 -5.85 0.38
N ALA A 186 7.90 -6.28 -0.28
CA ALA A 186 7.19 -5.49 -1.27
C ALA A 186 5.97 -4.77 -0.67
N PHE A 187 5.92 -3.45 -0.76
CA PHE A 187 4.82 -2.62 -0.29
C PHE A 187 3.50 -2.97 -1.00
N GLU A 188 3.56 -3.32 -2.29
CA GLU A 188 2.41 -3.72 -3.12
C GLU A 188 1.77 -5.04 -2.68
N ASP A 189 2.49 -5.87 -1.92
CA ASP A 189 2.00 -7.14 -1.38
C ASP A 189 1.71 -7.08 0.13
N MET A 190 1.69 -5.88 0.72
CA MET A 190 1.30 -5.69 2.12
C MET A 190 -0.22 -5.57 2.24
N PHE A 191 -0.85 -6.60 2.80
CA PHE A 191 -2.28 -6.63 3.10
C PHE A 191 -2.55 -6.91 4.58
N VAL A 192 -3.69 -6.44 5.07
CA VAL A 192 -4.24 -6.87 6.37
C VAL A 192 -4.80 -8.29 6.20
N TRP A 193 -4.49 -9.18 7.12
CA TRP A 193 -4.97 -10.56 7.10
C TRP A 193 -5.95 -10.83 8.23
N SER A 194 -7.04 -11.52 7.94
CA SER A 194 -7.96 -11.99 8.97
C SER A 194 -7.35 -13.17 9.75
N PRO A 195 -7.83 -13.46 10.97
CA PRO A 195 -7.42 -14.66 11.70
C PRO A 195 -7.68 -15.98 10.95
N ALA A 196 -8.61 -15.95 9.97
CA ALA A 196 -8.93 -17.09 9.11
C ALA A 196 -8.04 -17.17 7.86
N GLY A 197 -7.01 -16.31 7.74
CA GLY A 197 -6.10 -16.27 6.59
C GLY A 197 -6.68 -15.61 5.33
N LEU A 198 -7.79 -14.88 5.46
CA LEU A 198 -8.37 -14.15 4.33
C LEU A 198 -7.67 -12.81 4.15
N GLN A 199 -7.22 -12.55 2.92
CA GLN A 199 -6.65 -11.27 2.54
C GLN A 199 -7.71 -10.17 2.62
N GLY A 200 -7.38 -9.13 3.37
CA GLY A 200 -8.21 -7.95 3.56
C GLY A 200 -7.71 -6.75 2.75
N ARG A 201 -7.86 -5.57 3.34
CA ARG A 201 -7.48 -4.30 2.70
C ARG A 201 -5.96 -4.18 2.55
N HIS A 202 -5.52 -3.62 1.42
CA HIS A 202 -4.13 -3.26 1.20
C HIS A 202 -3.65 -2.25 2.25
N THR A 203 -2.44 -2.44 2.79
CA THR A 203 -1.87 -1.60 3.85
C THR A 203 -1.76 -0.14 3.40
N PHE A 204 -1.33 0.09 2.17
CA PHE A 204 -1.19 1.43 1.58
C PHE A 204 -2.41 1.85 0.75
N TYR A 205 -3.62 1.40 1.10
CA TYR A 205 -4.83 1.71 0.31
C TYR A 205 -5.05 3.21 0.05
N LYS A 206 -4.64 4.10 0.97
CA LYS A 206 -4.70 5.55 0.77
C LYS A 206 -3.79 6.04 -0.33
N ASN A 207 -2.59 5.47 -0.48
CA ASN A 207 -1.71 5.76 -1.61
C ASN A 207 -2.36 5.31 -2.93
N ASN A 208 -3.02 4.14 -2.93
CA ASN A 208 -3.72 3.63 -4.11
C ASN A 208 -4.92 4.52 -4.47
N GLU A 209 -5.66 5.01 -3.48
CA GLU A 209 -6.71 6.02 -3.68
C GLU A 209 -6.13 7.33 -4.25
N MET A 210 -5.03 7.82 -3.67
CA MET A 210 -4.33 8.97 -4.23
C MET A 210 -3.85 8.73 -5.66
N ALA A 211 -3.55 7.49 -6.07
CA ALA A 211 -3.12 7.22 -7.44
C ALA A 211 -4.25 7.53 -8.44
N GLY A 212 -5.47 7.09 -8.15
CA GLY A 212 -6.64 7.43 -8.96
C GLY A 212 -6.96 8.93 -8.92
N TYR A 213 -6.91 9.53 -7.72
CA TYR A 213 -7.17 10.96 -7.54
C TYR A 213 -6.19 11.82 -8.34
N CYS A 214 -4.88 11.57 -8.17
CA CYS A 214 -3.80 12.31 -8.82
C CYS A 214 -3.81 12.10 -10.34
N ALA A 215 -4.09 10.88 -10.81
CA ALA A 215 -4.18 10.60 -12.25
C ALA A 215 -5.29 11.41 -12.91
N VAL A 216 -6.48 11.46 -12.29
CA VAL A 216 -7.60 12.24 -12.82
C VAL A 216 -7.27 13.72 -12.86
N ILE A 217 -6.87 14.34 -11.75
CA ILE A 217 -6.62 15.79 -11.74
C ILE A 217 -5.51 16.19 -12.72
N HIS A 218 -4.46 15.37 -12.85
CA HIS A 218 -3.37 15.64 -13.78
C HIS A 218 -3.85 15.52 -15.24
N ALA A 219 -4.57 14.44 -15.58
CA ALA A 219 -5.10 14.24 -16.93
C ALA A 219 -6.12 15.34 -17.33
N LEU A 220 -7.01 15.73 -16.41
CA LEU A 220 -7.96 16.82 -16.64
C LEU A 220 -7.25 18.16 -16.91
N GLN A 221 -6.21 18.47 -16.13
CA GLN A 221 -5.39 19.67 -16.33
C GLN A 221 -4.66 19.66 -17.68
N LEU A 222 -4.06 18.53 -18.07
CA LEU A 222 -3.39 18.38 -19.36
C LEU A 222 -4.35 18.58 -20.54
N LYS A 223 -5.60 18.14 -20.39
CA LYS A 223 -6.65 18.31 -21.40
C LYS A 223 -7.35 19.67 -21.35
N GLY A 224 -7.17 20.44 -20.27
CA GLY A 224 -7.85 21.71 -20.05
C GLY A 224 -9.37 21.55 -19.93
N ILE A 225 -9.83 20.48 -19.29
CA ILE A 225 -11.26 20.17 -19.13
C ILE A 225 -11.64 20.09 -17.65
N ASP A 226 -12.89 20.43 -17.36
CA ASP A 226 -13.49 20.36 -16.03
C ASP A 226 -14.96 19.92 -16.16
N GLY A 227 -15.59 19.55 -15.05
CA GLY A 227 -17.00 19.17 -14.98
C GLY A 227 -17.91 20.32 -14.52
N HIS A 228 -17.42 21.34 -13.83
CA HIS A 228 -18.22 22.52 -13.51
C HIS A 228 -18.41 23.47 -14.70
N TYR A 229 -17.43 23.47 -15.61
CA TYR A 229 -17.38 24.40 -16.74
C TYR A 229 -17.40 23.65 -18.07
N GLY A 230 -18.30 24.07 -18.96
CA GLY A 230 -18.50 23.44 -20.26
C GLY A 230 -19.47 22.26 -20.22
N ASN A 231 -19.35 21.35 -21.19
CA ASN A 231 -20.26 20.22 -21.31
C ASN A 231 -19.95 19.14 -20.26
N GLN A 232 -21.01 18.56 -19.69
CA GLN A 232 -20.89 17.30 -18.96
C GLN A 232 -20.35 16.21 -19.90
N ARG A 233 -19.70 15.23 -19.30
CA ARG A 233 -19.04 14.13 -19.99
C ARG A 233 -19.44 12.83 -19.33
N LYS A 234 -19.75 11.82 -20.14
CA LYS A 234 -20.01 10.47 -19.62
C LYS A 234 -18.67 9.84 -19.25
N VAL A 235 -18.53 9.49 -17.97
CA VAL A 235 -17.33 8.86 -17.43
C VAL A 235 -17.64 7.41 -17.10
N ILE A 236 -16.80 6.49 -17.58
CA ILE A 236 -16.84 5.09 -17.15
C ILE A 236 -15.57 4.74 -16.38
N ILE A 237 -15.73 3.93 -15.34
CA ILE A 237 -14.62 3.47 -14.49
C ILE A 237 -14.66 1.96 -14.40
N PHE A 238 -13.60 1.29 -14.84
CA PHE A 238 -13.44 -0.15 -14.67
C PHE A 238 -12.94 -0.48 -13.28
N SER A 239 -13.64 -1.41 -12.60
CA SER A 239 -13.44 -1.81 -11.21
C SER A 239 -13.88 -0.79 -10.16
N PHE A 240 -14.08 -1.28 -8.92
CA PHE A 240 -14.44 -0.48 -7.74
C PHE A 240 -13.43 -0.70 -6.59
N GLY A 241 -12.15 -0.53 -6.90
CA GLY A 241 -11.04 -0.60 -5.95
C GLY A 241 -10.71 0.75 -5.28
N ALA A 242 -9.60 0.80 -4.53
CA ALA A 242 -9.12 2.04 -3.91
C ALA A 242 -8.79 3.10 -4.98
N VAL A 243 -8.14 2.70 -6.07
CA VAL A 243 -7.85 3.56 -7.23
C VAL A 243 -9.13 4.20 -7.77
N SER A 244 -10.14 3.39 -8.07
CA SER A 244 -11.43 3.87 -8.58
C SER A 244 -12.10 4.85 -7.61
N ARG A 245 -12.06 4.59 -6.29
CA ARG A 245 -12.59 5.54 -5.29
C ARG A 245 -11.93 6.90 -5.37
N GLY A 246 -10.60 6.94 -5.46
CA GLY A 246 -9.87 8.19 -5.59
C GLY A 246 -10.18 8.94 -6.89
N ALA A 247 -10.30 8.22 -8.01
CA ALA A 247 -10.73 8.79 -9.27
C ALA A 247 -12.14 9.41 -9.17
N ILE A 248 -13.08 8.72 -8.52
CA ILE A 248 -14.44 9.22 -8.28
C ILE A 248 -14.42 10.49 -7.42
N TYR A 249 -13.60 10.52 -6.36
CA TYR A 249 -13.46 11.73 -5.53
C TYR A 249 -12.93 12.92 -6.32
N ALA A 250 -11.91 12.71 -7.17
CA ALA A 250 -11.40 13.77 -8.05
C ALA A 250 -12.47 14.26 -9.03
N LEU A 251 -13.12 13.34 -9.75
CA LEU A 251 -14.19 13.68 -10.70
C LEU A 251 -15.32 14.48 -10.05
N LYS A 252 -15.80 14.04 -8.88
CA LYS A 252 -16.87 14.75 -8.16
C LYS A 252 -16.45 16.12 -7.65
N ALA A 253 -15.22 16.23 -7.13
CA ALA A 253 -14.66 17.52 -6.71
C ALA A 253 -14.53 18.51 -7.88
N HIS A 254 -14.42 17.99 -9.10
CA HIS A 254 -14.38 18.73 -10.36
C HIS A 254 -15.74 18.80 -11.09
N GLY A 255 -16.84 18.43 -10.43
CA GLY A 255 -18.19 18.67 -10.93
C GLY A 255 -18.71 17.69 -11.99
N PHE A 256 -18.04 16.57 -12.21
CA PHE A 256 -18.54 15.49 -13.06
C PHE A 256 -19.69 14.75 -12.36
N ARG A 257 -20.80 14.53 -13.09
CA ARG A 257 -22.04 13.95 -12.53
C ARG A 257 -22.50 12.67 -13.23
N ASP A 258 -22.09 12.45 -14.47
CA ASP A 258 -22.43 11.24 -15.22
C ASP A 258 -21.29 10.23 -15.12
N ILE A 259 -21.27 9.49 -14.02
CA ILE A 259 -20.22 8.51 -13.70
C ILE A 259 -20.85 7.12 -13.59
N THR A 260 -20.36 6.18 -14.39
CA THR A 260 -20.76 4.77 -14.38
C THR A 260 -19.58 3.88 -13.98
N ILE A 261 -19.77 3.05 -12.95
CA ILE A 261 -18.76 2.13 -12.43
C ILE A 261 -19.08 0.73 -12.94
N CYS A 262 -18.14 0.16 -13.69
CA CYS A 262 -18.21 -1.17 -14.25
C CYS A 262 -17.57 -2.17 -13.28
N ILE A 263 -18.37 -2.99 -12.60
CA ILE A 263 -17.91 -3.98 -11.62
C ILE A 263 -17.90 -5.40 -12.20
N GLN A 264 -16.90 -6.21 -11.82
CA GLN A 264 -16.83 -7.61 -12.22
C GLN A 264 -17.55 -8.56 -11.24
N ARG A 265 -17.76 -8.10 -10.00
CA ARG A 265 -18.32 -8.88 -8.89
C ARG A 265 -19.83 -8.67 -8.77
N PRO A 266 -20.56 -9.59 -8.14
CA PRO A 266 -21.98 -9.40 -7.84
C PRO A 266 -22.22 -8.14 -6.99
N ASP A 267 -23.31 -7.43 -7.27
CA ASP A 267 -23.63 -6.13 -6.66
C ASP A 267 -23.64 -6.17 -5.13
N HIS A 268 -24.11 -7.27 -4.53
CA HIS A 268 -24.17 -7.45 -3.07
C HIS A 268 -22.78 -7.59 -2.40
N GLU A 269 -21.71 -7.74 -3.16
CA GLU A 269 -20.34 -7.72 -2.65
C GLU A 269 -19.76 -6.29 -2.60
N VAL A 270 -20.45 -5.31 -3.20
CA VAL A 270 -20.11 -3.88 -3.11
C VAL A 270 -20.64 -3.34 -1.79
N ARG A 271 -19.81 -3.38 -0.75
CA ARG A 271 -20.22 -3.04 0.63
C ARG A 271 -20.37 -1.55 0.91
N GLU A 272 -19.88 -0.67 0.03
CA GLU A 272 -19.85 0.78 0.22
C GLU A 272 -20.22 1.47 -1.10
N GLU A 273 -21.52 1.71 -1.30
CA GLU A 273 -21.99 2.50 -2.44
C GLU A 273 -21.57 3.97 -2.28
N ILE A 274 -21.08 4.55 -3.37
CA ILE A 274 -20.91 5.99 -3.49
C ILE A 274 -22.22 6.55 -4.01
N LEU A 275 -22.79 7.55 -3.34
CA LEU A 275 -24.02 8.21 -3.79
C LEU A 275 -23.84 8.82 -5.18
N ASP A 276 -24.89 9.07 -5.95
CA ASP A 276 -24.84 9.82 -7.22
C ASP A 276 -23.83 9.28 -8.25
N VAL A 277 -23.67 7.95 -8.33
CA VAL A 277 -22.98 7.26 -9.44
C VAL A 277 -23.81 6.05 -9.85
N ASN A 278 -23.67 5.63 -11.10
CA ASN A 278 -24.34 4.43 -11.61
C ASN A 278 -23.42 3.22 -11.45
N TYR A 279 -23.97 2.08 -11.03
CA TYR A 279 -23.26 0.80 -11.00
C TYR A 279 -23.82 -0.12 -12.07
N THR A 280 -22.93 -0.80 -12.77
CA THR A 280 -23.30 -1.76 -13.81
C THR A 280 -22.28 -2.89 -13.82
N ARG A 281 -22.73 -4.11 -14.11
CA ARG A 281 -21.86 -5.29 -14.05
C ARG A 281 -21.32 -5.65 -15.42
N ILE A 282 -20.06 -6.07 -15.49
CA ILE A 282 -19.45 -6.58 -16.72
C ILE A 282 -19.14 -8.06 -16.61
N ARG A 283 -19.32 -8.79 -17.71
CA ARG A 283 -18.96 -10.22 -17.81
C ARG A 283 -18.42 -10.56 -19.20
N LYS A 284 -17.61 -11.62 -19.28
CA LYS A 284 -17.22 -12.24 -20.56
C LYS A 284 -18.48 -12.84 -21.23
N GLY A 285 -18.56 -12.69 -22.55
CA GLY A 285 -19.60 -13.30 -23.37
C GLY A 285 -19.38 -14.79 -23.58
N ARG A 286 -20.45 -15.49 -23.94
CA ARG A 286 -20.46 -16.91 -24.34
C ARG A 286 -20.48 -17.03 -25.86
N ALA A 287 -20.40 -18.26 -26.37
CA ALA A 287 -20.46 -18.51 -27.81
C ALA A 287 -21.75 -17.91 -28.43
N GLY A 288 -21.58 -17.03 -29.42
CA GLY A 288 -22.67 -16.31 -30.08
C GLY A 288 -23.06 -14.97 -29.43
N GLU A 289 -22.47 -14.62 -28.29
CA GLU A 289 -22.60 -13.31 -27.65
C GLU A 289 -21.44 -12.36 -28.06
N PRO A 290 -21.59 -11.04 -27.90
CA PRO A 290 -20.46 -10.10 -27.88
C PRO A 290 -19.40 -10.53 -26.86
N ARG A 291 -18.12 -10.26 -27.16
CA ARG A 291 -16.97 -10.68 -26.32
C ARG A 291 -17.10 -10.26 -24.84
N MET A 292 -17.57 -9.05 -24.61
CA MET A 292 -17.83 -8.49 -23.29
C MET A 292 -19.24 -7.92 -23.25
N LEU A 293 -19.98 -8.24 -22.19
CA LEU A 293 -21.34 -7.79 -21.96
C LEU A 293 -21.42 -6.92 -20.71
N LEU A 294 -22.25 -5.90 -20.83
CA LEU A 294 -22.79 -5.10 -19.74
C LEU A 294 -24.09 -5.76 -19.26
N VAL A 295 -24.29 -5.83 -17.94
CA VAL A 295 -25.51 -6.29 -17.30
C VAL A 295 -26.02 -5.14 -16.43
N GLU A 296 -27.14 -4.57 -16.83
CA GLU A 296 -27.77 -3.46 -16.12
C GLU A 296 -28.53 -3.96 -14.88
N HIS A 297 -28.91 -3.03 -13.99
CA HIS A 297 -29.61 -3.37 -12.74
C HIS A 297 -30.97 -4.06 -12.97
N ASP A 298 -31.63 -3.80 -14.10
CA ASP A 298 -32.89 -4.48 -14.48
C ASP A 298 -32.66 -5.88 -15.09
N GLY A 299 -31.41 -6.31 -15.21
CA GLY A 299 -31.00 -7.59 -15.78
C GLY A 299 -30.89 -7.59 -17.30
N SER A 300 -31.15 -6.46 -17.97
CA SER A 300 -30.91 -6.34 -19.41
C SER A 300 -29.42 -6.37 -19.73
N GLU A 301 -29.09 -6.92 -20.89
CA GLU A 301 -27.71 -7.06 -21.33
C GLU A 301 -27.48 -6.37 -22.67
N ARG A 302 -26.32 -5.73 -22.81
CA ARG A 302 -25.87 -5.11 -24.07
C ARG A 302 -24.35 -5.20 -24.22
N PRO A 303 -23.79 -5.08 -25.44
CA PRO A 303 -22.35 -5.09 -25.64
C PRO A 303 -21.64 -4.00 -24.81
N LEU A 304 -20.53 -4.36 -24.15
CA LEU A 304 -19.69 -3.36 -23.45
C LEU A 304 -19.17 -2.28 -24.41
N SER A 305 -18.96 -2.65 -25.68
CA SER A 305 -18.51 -1.73 -26.73
C SER A 305 -19.45 -0.55 -26.95
N GLU A 306 -20.76 -0.71 -26.74
CA GLU A 306 -21.71 0.40 -26.83
C GLU A 306 -21.49 1.43 -25.71
N LEU A 307 -21.30 0.96 -24.47
CA LEU A 307 -21.00 1.84 -23.34
C LEU A 307 -19.67 2.58 -23.55
N ILE A 308 -18.65 1.88 -24.05
CA ILE A 308 -17.35 2.49 -24.39
C ILE A 308 -17.54 3.56 -25.46
N HIS A 309 -18.35 3.30 -26.49
CA HIS A 309 -18.63 4.26 -27.57
C HIS A 309 -19.36 5.53 -27.09
N GLU A 310 -20.21 5.41 -26.07
CA GLU A 310 -20.91 6.54 -25.47
C GLU A 310 -19.99 7.42 -24.59
N SER A 311 -18.86 6.87 -24.13
CA SER A 311 -18.03 7.45 -23.07
C SER A 311 -17.05 8.50 -23.55
N ASP A 312 -16.98 9.61 -22.83
CA ASP A 312 -16.03 10.71 -23.07
C ASP A 312 -14.73 10.53 -22.27
N ILE A 313 -14.83 9.92 -21.08
CA ILE A 313 -13.68 9.61 -20.23
C ILE A 313 -13.79 8.15 -19.78
N ILE A 314 -12.70 7.40 -19.93
CA ILE A 314 -12.59 6.00 -19.52
C ILE A 314 -11.47 5.91 -18.50
N ILE A 315 -11.73 5.34 -17.33
CA ILE A 315 -10.73 5.18 -16.27
C ILE A 315 -10.55 3.69 -15.98
N ASN A 316 -9.32 3.19 -16.06
CA ASN A 316 -8.99 1.84 -15.61
C ASN A 316 -8.38 1.89 -14.20
N GLY A 317 -9.10 1.35 -13.23
CA GLY A 317 -8.62 1.10 -11.87
C GLY A 317 -8.56 -0.39 -11.51
N THR A 318 -8.59 -1.26 -12.52
CA THR A 318 -8.65 -2.72 -12.32
C THR A 318 -7.29 -3.26 -11.95
N TYR A 319 -7.19 -3.88 -10.78
CA TYR A 319 -6.05 -4.74 -10.46
C TYR A 319 -6.25 -6.08 -11.17
N GLN A 320 -5.48 -6.32 -12.24
CA GLN A 320 -5.66 -7.47 -13.13
C GLN A 320 -5.22 -8.77 -12.45
N ASP A 321 -5.92 -9.88 -12.76
CA ASP A 321 -5.36 -11.21 -12.56
C ASP A 321 -4.42 -11.49 -13.72
N THR A 322 -3.13 -11.59 -13.43
CA THR A 322 -2.12 -11.84 -14.46
C THR A 322 -2.30 -13.18 -15.19
N ASN A 323 -3.07 -14.13 -14.63
CA ASN A 323 -3.35 -15.42 -15.25
C ASN A 323 -4.63 -15.42 -16.11
N ASP A 324 -5.55 -14.48 -15.87
CA ASP A 324 -6.78 -14.31 -16.64
C ASP A 324 -7.11 -12.82 -16.79
N PRO A 325 -6.28 -12.05 -17.50
CA PRO A 325 -6.48 -10.62 -17.65
C PRO A 325 -7.78 -10.33 -18.40
N ILE A 326 -8.38 -9.18 -18.09
CA ILE A 326 -9.53 -8.66 -18.80
C ILE A 326 -9.05 -7.58 -19.76
N ASP A 327 -9.20 -7.81 -21.05
CA ASP A 327 -9.04 -6.78 -22.08
C ASP A 327 -10.37 -6.07 -22.29
N PHE A 328 -10.46 -4.80 -21.90
CA PHE A 328 -11.66 -3.99 -22.12
C PHE A 328 -11.80 -3.60 -23.59
N ILE A 329 -10.68 -3.41 -24.29
CA ILE A 329 -10.63 -3.10 -25.73
C ILE A 329 -9.50 -3.90 -26.37
N ILE A 330 -9.85 -4.73 -27.36
CA ILE A 330 -8.88 -5.44 -28.23
C ILE A 330 -8.63 -4.64 -29.51
N GLU A 331 -7.59 -5.02 -30.28
CA GLU A 331 -7.17 -4.28 -31.48
C GLU A 331 -8.28 -4.20 -32.55
N GLU A 332 -9.06 -5.27 -32.69
CA GLU A 332 -10.21 -5.35 -33.60
C GLU A 332 -11.35 -4.40 -33.20
N GLU A 333 -11.41 -4.01 -31.93
CA GLU A 333 -12.42 -3.11 -31.37
C GLU A 333 -11.95 -1.64 -31.37
N GLN A 334 -10.78 -1.31 -31.91
CA GLN A 334 -10.22 0.06 -31.83
C GLN A 334 -11.16 1.18 -32.31
N ALA A 335 -12.05 0.89 -33.26
CA ALA A 335 -12.98 1.86 -33.85
C ALA A 335 -14.14 2.24 -32.93
N ILE A 336 -14.35 1.56 -31.80
CA ILE A 336 -15.44 1.86 -30.87
C ILE A 336 -15.17 3.15 -30.09
N LEU A 337 -13.91 3.57 -29.96
CA LEU A 337 -13.53 4.74 -29.16
C LEU A 337 -14.16 6.01 -29.74
N LYS A 338 -14.87 6.74 -28.87
CA LYS A 338 -15.43 8.05 -29.21
C LYS A 338 -14.31 9.02 -29.61
N LYS A 339 -14.55 9.82 -30.65
CA LYS A 339 -13.61 10.87 -31.05
C LYS A 339 -13.41 11.88 -29.90
N GLY A 340 -12.16 12.11 -29.51
CA GLY A 340 -11.81 12.98 -28.39
C GLY A 340 -11.97 12.35 -27.01
N CYS A 341 -12.18 11.02 -26.94
CA CYS A 341 -12.20 10.28 -25.68
C CYS A 341 -10.86 10.41 -24.93
N LEU A 342 -10.91 10.57 -23.61
CA LEU A 342 -9.75 10.52 -22.74
C LEU A 342 -9.73 9.19 -21.98
N ILE A 343 -8.68 8.42 -22.15
CA ILE A 343 -8.45 7.18 -21.40
C ILE A 343 -7.41 7.47 -20.33
N ILE A 344 -7.73 7.17 -19.07
CA ILE A 344 -6.86 7.32 -17.90
C ILE A 344 -6.62 5.93 -17.33
N ASP A 345 -5.52 5.29 -17.72
CA ASP A 345 -5.13 3.98 -17.22
C ASP A 345 -4.21 4.12 -16.01
N VAL A 346 -4.82 4.04 -14.81
CA VAL A 346 -4.09 4.16 -13.55
C VAL A 346 -3.44 2.84 -13.14
N SER A 347 -4.08 1.72 -13.52
CA SER A 347 -3.59 0.36 -13.28
C SER A 347 -2.99 -0.22 -14.58
N CYS A 348 -2.12 0.55 -15.22
CA CYS A 348 -1.54 0.20 -16.51
C CYS A 348 -0.49 -0.92 -16.35
N ASP A 349 -0.80 -2.08 -16.91
CA ASP A 349 0.13 -3.18 -17.14
C ASP A 349 0.24 -3.41 -18.65
N GLU A 350 1.46 -3.51 -19.20
CA GLU A 350 1.64 -3.74 -20.64
C GLU A 350 0.99 -5.07 -21.06
N GLY A 351 0.16 -5.03 -22.11
CA GLY A 351 -0.53 -6.22 -22.61
C GLY A 351 -1.78 -6.64 -21.82
N MET A 352 -2.30 -5.78 -20.93
CA MET A 352 -3.56 -6.03 -20.21
C MET A 352 -4.49 -4.83 -20.27
N GLY A 353 -5.80 -5.05 -20.23
CA GLY A 353 -6.80 -3.97 -20.16
C GLY A 353 -7.05 -3.32 -21.50
N PHE A 354 -6.00 -2.87 -22.18
CA PHE A 354 -6.06 -2.29 -23.51
C PHE A 354 -4.91 -2.83 -24.38
N TYR A 355 -5.18 -3.15 -25.64
CA TYR A 355 -4.14 -3.65 -26.55
C TYR A 355 -2.97 -2.66 -26.77
N PHE A 356 -3.19 -1.37 -26.52
CA PHE A 356 -2.20 -0.29 -26.58
C PHE A 356 -1.64 0.11 -25.21
N ALA A 357 -1.93 -0.65 -24.15
CA ALA A 357 -1.53 -0.30 -22.79
C ALA A 357 0.00 -0.20 -22.69
N LYS A 358 0.47 1.00 -22.32
CA LYS A 358 1.89 1.30 -22.13
C LYS A 358 2.08 2.39 -21.06
N PRO A 359 2.93 2.18 -20.05
CA PRO A 359 3.24 3.21 -19.07
C PRO A 359 3.81 4.46 -19.73
N THR A 360 3.39 5.62 -19.22
CA THR A 360 3.88 6.95 -19.63
C THR A 360 4.60 7.62 -18.46
N THR A 361 5.12 8.83 -18.66
CA THR A 361 5.91 9.57 -17.65
C THR A 361 5.33 10.95 -17.40
N PHE A 362 5.68 11.62 -16.30
CA PHE A 362 5.26 13.01 -16.10
C PHE A 362 5.76 13.96 -17.22
N LYS A 363 6.88 13.64 -17.86
CA LYS A 363 7.42 14.40 -19.01
C LYS A 363 6.62 14.19 -20.29
N GLU A 364 6.21 12.96 -20.55
CA GLU A 364 5.42 12.56 -21.73
C GLU A 364 4.19 11.79 -21.25
N PRO A 365 3.17 12.49 -20.72
CA PRO A 365 2.11 11.86 -19.92
C PRO A 365 0.97 11.24 -20.75
N MET A 366 0.90 11.58 -22.04
CA MET A 366 -0.15 11.09 -22.94
C MET A 366 0.36 10.88 -24.35
N PHE A 367 -0.25 9.93 -25.06
CA PHE A 367 -0.12 9.77 -26.51
C PHE A 367 -1.48 9.50 -27.15
N ALA A 368 -1.58 9.72 -28.46
CA ALA A 368 -2.82 9.49 -29.20
C ALA A 368 -2.99 8.01 -29.57
N VAL A 369 -4.19 7.49 -29.41
CA VAL A 369 -4.63 6.16 -29.86
C VAL A 369 -5.84 6.35 -30.77
N GLY A 370 -5.60 6.29 -32.08
CA GLY A 370 -6.62 6.64 -33.07
C GLY A 370 -7.12 8.07 -32.87
N SER A 371 -8.36 8.22 -32.41
CA SER A 371 -8.97 9.52 -32.09
C SER A 371 -9.11 9.81 -30.59
N ALA A 372 -8.55 8.98 -29.73
CA ALA A 372 -8.55 9.14 -28.28
C ALA A 372 -7.15 9.57 -27.78
N ASP A 373 -7.10 10.19 -26.61
CA ASP A 373 -5.87 10.43 -25.87
C ASP A 373 -5.75 9.40 -24.75
N TYR A 374 -4.57 8.79 -24.61
CA TYR A 374 -4.28 7.79 -23.60
C TYR A 374 -3.25 8.31 -22.59
N TYR A 375 -3.65 8.36 -21.32
CA TYR A 375 -2.85 8.74 -20.16
C TYR A 375 -2.57 7.49 -19.32
N ALA A 376 -1.30 7.26 -18.96
CA ALA A 376 -0.91 6.12 -18.12
C ALA A 376 0.32 6.41 -17.27
N VAL A 377 0.37 7.61 -16.67
CA VAL A 377 1.56 8.01 -15.91
C VAL A 377 1.69 7.09 -14.71
N ASP A 378 2.84 6.45 -14.60
CA ASP A 378 3.16 5.61 -13.45
C ASP A 378 3.31 6.47 -12.17
N HIS A 379 3.13 5.88 -10.98
CA HIS A 379 3.36 6.54 -9.68
C HIS A 379 2.76 7.96 -9.53
N THR A 380 1.54 8.16 -10.05
CA THR A 380 0.81 9.44 -9.96
C THR A 380 0.70 10.07 -8.57
N PRO A 381 0.73 9.35 -7.42
CA PRO A 381 0.76 10.00 -6.11
C PRO A 381 1.94 10.97 -5.90
N SER A 382 3.00 10.88 -6.72
CA SER A 382 4.08 11.88 -6.71
C SER A 382 3.62 13.29 -7.10
N TYR A 383 2.49 13.41 -7.81
CA TYR A 383 1.87 14.71 -8.11
C TYR A 383 1.49 15.47 -6.83
N LEU A 384 1.03 14.74 -5.80
CA LEU A 384 0.75 15.25 -4.45
C LEU A 384 1.69 14.56 -3.43
N TRP A 385 2.99 14.59 -3.73
CA TRP A 385 4.02 13.80 -3.04
C TRP A 385 4.03 13.94 -1.51
N GLU A 386 3.77 15.14 -0.99
CA GLU A 386 3.80 15.42 0.45
C GLU A 386 2.68 14.64 1.16
N SER A 387 1.46 14.75 0.65
CA SER A 387 0.29 14.05 1.18
C SER A 387 0.39 12.54 0.99
N ALA A 388 1.00 12.10 -0.12
CA ALA A 388 1.29 10.69 -0.35
C ALA A 388 2.31 10.15 0.64
N SER A 389 3.37 10.91 0.92
CA SER A 389 4.41 10.56 1.91
C SER A 389 3.82 10.44 3.31
N ARG A 390 2.92 11.36 3.71
CA ARG A 390 2.18 11.25 4.97
C ARG A 390 1.36 9.97 5.04
N SER A 391 0.62 9.65 3.97
CA SER A 391 -0.22 8.46 3.92
C SER A 391 0.59 7.16 3.95
N ILE A 392 1.68 7.09 3.18
CA ILE A 392 2.62 5.95 3.19
C ILE A 392 3.23 5.80 4.57
N SER A 393 3.79 6.88 5.11
CA SER A 393 4.45 6.86 6.41
C SER A 393 3.51 6.44 7.54
N ALA A 394 2.28 6.96 7.59
CA ALA A 394 1.31 6.58 8.62
C ALA A 394 0.97 5.07 8.59
N ALA A 395 0.93 4.46 7.39
CA ALA A 395 0.73 3.03 7.23
C ALA A 395 2.00 2.22 7.50
N LEU A 396 3.18 2.75 7.17
CA LEU A 396 4.46 2.06 7.27
C LEU A 396 4.95 1.93 8.73
N ILE A 397 4.87 3.02 9.50
CA ILE A 397 5.56 3.13 10.79
C ILE A 397 5.10 2.08 11.82
N VAL A 398 3.86 1.60 11.72
CA VAL A 398 3.33 0.58 12.64
C VAL A 398 3.99 -0.80 12.45
N HIS A 399 4.63 -1.01 11.29
CA HIS A 399 5.31 -2.26 10.95
C HIS A 399 6.81 -2.21 11.22
N LEU A 400 7.39 -1.03 11.49
CA LEU A 400 8.83 -0.87 11.74
C LEU A 400 9.35 -1.78 12.86
N PRO A 401 8.69 -1.90 14.04
CA PRO A 401 9.20 -2.79 15.09
C PRO A 401 9.36 -4.23 14.61
N THR A 402 8.39 -4.75 13.84
CA THR A 402 8.44 -6.09 13.26
C THR A 402 9.59 -6.23 12.27
N VAL A 403 9.73 -5.26 11.35
CA VAL A 403 10.76 -5.33 10.31
C VAL A 403 12.16 -5.23 10.92
N LEU A 404 12.37 -4.33 11.88
CA LEU A 404 13.67 -4.17 12.55
C LEU A 404 14.06 -5.39 13.39
N SER A 405 13.10 -6.15 13.92
CA SER A 405 13.36 -7.41 14.65
C SER A 405 13.85 -8.57 13.77
N GLY A 406 13.82 -8.44 12.46
CA GLY A 406 14.42 -9.41 11.52
C GLY A 406 13.57 -10.64 11.17
N PRO A 407 14.16 -11.63 10.46
CA PRO A 407 13.43 -12.70 9.77
C PRO A 407 12.45 -13.52 10.61
N ALA A 408 12.79 -13.79 11.88
CA ALA A 408 11.90 -14.53 12.77
C ALA A 408 10.60 -13.75 13.05
N ALA A 409 10.68 -12.43 13.22
CA ALA A 409 9.53 -11.56 13.41
C ALA A 409 8.75 -11.37 12.11
N TRP A 410 9.44 -11.31 10.96
CA TRP A 410 8.79 -11.25 9.64
C TRP A 410 7.89 -12.46 9.43
N LYS A 411 8.40 -13.67 9.68
CA LYS A 411 7.65 -14.93 9.55
C LYS A 411 6.45 -15.02 10.51
N ALA A 412 6.55 -14.41 11.69
CA ALA A 412 5.46 -14.41 12.68
C ALA A 412 4.37 -13.35 12.38
N ASN A 413 4.63 -12.41 11.48
CA ASN A 413 3.67 -11.37 11.10
C ASN A 413 3.17 -11.62 9.68
N GLU A 414 1.90 -12.04 9.55
CA GLU A 414 1.33 -12.43 8.25
C GLU A 414 1.45 -11.34 7.18
N THR A 415 1.29 -10.06 7.55
CA THR A 415 1.41 -8.93 6.61
C THR A 415 2.83 -8.82 6.05
N ILE A 416 3.86 -8.98 6.87
CA ILE A 416 5.25 -8.92 6.41
C ILE A 416 5.66 -10.20 5.71
N HIS A 417 5.34 -11.36 6.28
CA HIS A 417 5.62 -12.67 5.70
C HIS A 417 5.08 -12.77 4.26
N GLN A 418 3.81 -12.42 4.06
CA GLN A 418 3.19 -12.45 2.74
C GLN A 418 3.69 -11.34 1.81
N ALA A 419 4.33 -10.29 2.32
CA ALA A 419 4.91 -9.24 1.48
C ALA A 419 6.30 -9.59 0.93
N ILE A 420 6.96 -10.64 1.43
CA ILE A 420 8.28 -11.05 0.94
C ILE A 420 8.14 -11.64 -0.45
N ASN A 421 8.71 -10.95 -1.45
CA ASN A 421 8.71 -11.39 -2.84
C ASN A 421 9.89 -12.31 -3.14
N ILE A 422 11.05 -11.95 -2.61
CA ILE A 422 12.31 -12.66 -2.75
C ILE A 422 12.95 -12.72 -1.38
N ASP A 423 13.45 -13.87 -0.97
CA ASP A 423 14.20 -14.04 0.27
C ASP A 423 15.56 -14.67 -0.03
N GLN A 424 16.64 -13.93 0.25
CA GLN A 424 18.01 -14.35 -0.02
C GLN A 424 18.23 -14.88 -1.46
N GLY A 425 17.60 -14.20 -2.42
CA GLY A 425 17.62 -14.55 -3.84
C GLY A 425 16.63 -15.64 -4.28
N VAL A 426 15.90 -16.27 -3.36
CA VAL A 426 14.88 -17.28 -3.68
C VAL A 426 13.52 -16.59 -3.85
N ILE A 427 12.87 -16.76 -5.00
CA ILE A 427 11.53 -16.22 -5.24
C ILE A 427 10.52 -16.95 -4.36
N GLN A 428 9.73 -16.21 -3.59
CA GLN A 428 8.71 -16.75 -2.67
C GLN A 428 7.31 -16.80 -3.29
N LYS A 429 7.05 -16.03 -4.34
CA LYS A 429 5.73 -15.86 -4.94
C LYS A 429 5.59 -16.64 -6.24
N ASP A 430 4.64 -17.57 -6.26
CA ASP A 430 4.26 -18.33 -7.47
C ASP A 430 3.85 -17.42 -8.63
N SER A 431 3.19 -16.28 -8.35
CA SER A 431 2.78 -15.31 -9.36
C SER A 431 3.97 -14.75 -10.14
N ILE A 432 5.08 -14.43 -9.46
CA ILE A 432 6.31 -13.93 -10.12
C ILE A 432 6.92 -15.03 -11.00
N LEU A 433 6.98 -16.26 -10.49
CA LEU A 433 7.53 -17.40 -11.24
C LEU A 433 6.74 -17.65 -12.53
N ARG A 434 5.41 -17.69 -12.44
CA ARG A 434 4.53 -17.91 -13.60
C ARG A 434 4.60 -16.76 -14.59
N PHE A 435 4.50 -15.52 -14.10
CA PHE A 435 4.46 -14.34 -14.96
C PHE A 435 5.77 -14.17 -15.76
N GLN A 436 6.91 -14.46 -15.15
CA GLN A 436 8.22 -14.36 -15.81
C GLN A 436 8.70 -15.67 -16.43
N ASN A 437 7.87 -16.70 -16.50
CA ASN A 437 8.23 -18.03 -17.01
C ASN A 437 9.54 -18.58 -16.40
N ARG A 438 9.66 -18.52 -15.07
CA ARG A 438 10.87 -18.96 -14.35
C ARG A 438 10.74 -20.39 -13.83
N ALA A 439 11.87 -21.09 -13.84
CA ALA A 439 11.97 -22.42 -13.23
C ALA A 439 11.71 -22.39 -11.71
N LEU A 440 11.03 -23.41 -11.19
CA LEU A 440 10.80 -23.56 -9.75
C LEU A 440 12.11 -23.73 -8.94
N PRO A 441 13.09 -24.53 -9.39
CA PRO A 441 14.35 -24.65 -8.65
C PRO A 441 15.19 -23.38 -8.74
N TYR A 442 15.74 -22.94 -7.60
CA TYR A 442 16.79 -21.91 -7.58
C TYR A 442 17.96 -22.34 -8.50
N PRO A 443 18.51 -21.44 -9.34
CA PRO A 443 18.41 -19.99 -9.33
C PRO A 443 17.26 -19.38 -10.17
N HIS A 444 16.17 -20.12 -10.40
CA HIS A 444 14.98 -19.62 -11.10
C HIS A 444 15.29 -19.07 -12.50
N LEU A 445 16.03 -19.86 -13.29
CA LEU A 445 16.37 -19.51 -14.67
C LEU A 445 15.09 -19.18 -15.47
N MET A 446 15.16 -18.12 -16.27
CA MET A 446 14.09 -17.77 -17.20
C MET A 446 14.06 -18.79 -18.35
N GLY A 447 12.87 -19.30 -18.66
CA GLY A 447 12.62 -20.27 -19.73
C GLY A 447 12.30 -19.65 -21.07
#